data_AF-A0A925RFE3-F1
#
_entry.id   AF-A0A925RFE3-F1
#
_cell.length_a   1.000
_cell.length_b   1.000
_cell.length_c   1.000
_cell.angle_alpha   90.00
_cell.angle_beta   90.00
_cell.angle_gamma   90.00
#
_symmetry.space_group_name_H-M   'P 1'
#
loop_
_entity.id
_entity.type
_entity.pdbx_description
1 polymer ?
#
loop_
_entity_poly.entity_id
_entity_poly.type
_entity_poly.pdbx_seq_one_letter_code
_entity_poly.pdbx_strand_id
1 'polypeptide(L)'
;MLIKAILLPSFLFSILYSLCNVSCAAEVPEGFHAIFNGKDLTGWHGMPHFDPRDLAKMTPEDRAKQITEWTADAKMHWTVENEELVNDGHGAYLATDGEYTDYELFIDYKTVPLADSGIYLKANPQVQIWDAT
;
A
#
# COMPACT_ATOMS: atom_id res chain seq x y z
N MET A 1 -55.60 -20.85 -45.33
CA MET A 1 -54.84 -19.62 -45.64
C MET A 1 -53.48 -19.76 -44.96
N LEU A 2 -52.41 -19.95 -45.74
CA LEU A 2 -51.05 -20.16 -45.23
C LEU A 2 -50.41 -18.83 -44.84
N ILE A 3 -49.84 -18.74 -43.64
CA ILE A 3 -48.70 -17.86 -43.34
C ILE A 3 -47.70 -18.69 -42.53
N LYS A 4 -46.53 -18.93 -43.13
CA LYS A 4 -45.33 -19.44 -42.45
C LYS A 4 -44.70 -18.27 -41.67
N ALA A 5 -44.40 -18.46 -40.39
CA ALA A 5 -43.43 -17.64 -39.69
C ALA A 5 -42.51 -18.58 -38.90
N ILE A 6 -41.26 -18.65 -39.35
CA ILE A 6 -40.15 -19.34 -38.70
C ILE A 6 -39.56 -18.35 -37.70
N LEU A 7 -39.60 -18.68 -36.41
CA LEU A 7 -38.85 -17.98 -35.38
C LEU A 7 -37.76 -18.93 -34.86
N LEU A 8 -36.51 -18.64 -35.22
CA LEU A 8 -35.34 -19.22 -34.56
C LEU A 8 -35.19 -18.59 -33.17
N PRO A 9 -34.99 -19.36 -32.10
CA PRO A 9 -34.50 -18.82 -30.85
C PRO A 9 -32.97 -18.61 -30.98
N SER A 10 -32.56 -17.35 -31.13
CA SER A 10 -31.16 -16.96 -30.98
C SER A 10 -30.73 -17.18 -29.52
N PHE A 11 -29.90 -18.19 -29.29
CA PHE A 11 -29.14 -18.33 -28.04
C PHE A 11 -28.12 -17.19 -27.97
N LEU A 12 -28.46 -16.13 -27.23
CA LEU A 12 -27.50 -15.13 -26.78
C LEU A 12 -26.71 -15.73 -25.62
N PHE A 13 -25.57 -16.34 -25.95
CA PHE A 13 -24.55 -16.69 -24.97
C PHE A 13 -23.85 -15.40 -24.56
N SER A 14 -24.35 -14.74 -23.52
CA SER A 14 -23.65 -13.63 -22.88
C SER A 14 -22.40 -14.18 -22.22
N ILE A 15 -21.28 -14.15 -22.95
CA ILE A 15 -19.95 -14.34 -22.38
C ILE A 15 -19.70 -13.12 -21.49
N LEU A 16 -19.99 -13.31 -20.20
CA LEU A 16 -19.53 -12.42 -19.15
C LEU A 16 -18.00 -12.54 -19.14
N TYR A 17 -17.32 -11.67 -19.89
CA TYR A 17 -15.89 -11.46 -19.71
C TYR A 17 -15.75 -10.89 -18.29
N SER A 18 -15.52 -11.80 -17.33
CA SER A 18 -14.90 -11.43 -16.07
C SER A 18 -13.51 -10.93 -16.45
N LEU A 19 -13.41 -9.62 -16.68
CA LEU A 19 -12.16 -8.89 -16.58
C LEU A 19 -11.75 -9.03 -15.12
N CYS A 20 -11.15 -10.17 -14.81
CA CYS A 20 -10.27 -10.28 -13.68
C CYS A 20 -9.18 -9.27 -14.00
N ASN A 21 -9.32 -8.05 -13.49
CA ASN A 21 -8.20 -7.13 -13.34
C ASN A 21 -7.27 -7.82 -12.35
N VAL A 22 -6.52 -8.80 -12.85
CA VAL A 22 -5.23 -9.15 -12.29
C VAL A 22 -4.37 -7.96 -12.64
N SER A 23 -4.50 -6.90 -11.83
CA SER A 23 -3.37 -6.01 -11.65
C SER A 23 -2.24 -6.96 -11.22
N CYS A 24 -1.20 -7.01 -12.04
CA CYS A 24 -0.01 -7.72 -11.63
C CYS A 24 0.65 -6.75 -10.66
N ALA A 25 0.71 -7.11 -9.37
CA ALA A 25 1.63 -6.47 -8.43
C ALA A 25 2.93 -6.17 -9.18
N ALA A 26 3.41 -4.93 -9.10
CA ALA A 26 4.49 -4.41 -9.94
C ALA A 26 5.61 -5.45 -10.12
N GLU A 27 6.02 -5.71 -11.36
CA GLU A 27 7.10 -6.65 -11.64
C GLU A 27 8.35 -6.20 -10.87
N VAL A 28 8.79 -7.02 -9.92
CA VAL A 28 9.97 -6.73 -9.11
C VAL A 28 11.20 -6.79 -10.02
N PRO A 29 11.96 -5.70 -10.19
CA PRO A 29 13.13 -5.71 -11.08
C PRO A 29 14.17 -6.75 -10.62
N GLU A 30 14.99 -7.23 -11.55
CA GLU A 30 16.06 -8.19 -11.23
C GLU A 30 17.00 -7.61 -10.15
N GLY A 31 17.28 -8.40 -9.11
CA GLY A 31 18.09 -7.98 -7.97
C GLY A 31 17.33 -7.25 -6.86
N PHE A 32 16.04 -6.95 -7.05
CA PHE A 32 15.19 -6.35 -6.02
C PHE A 32 14.35 -7.40 -5.30
N HIS A 33 13.93 -7.04 -4.08
CA HIS A 33 12.95 -7.78 -3.30
C HIS A 33 11.77 -6.86 -2.97
N ALA A 34 10.55 -7.35 -3.18
CA ALA A 34 9.34 -6.60 -2.85
C ALA A 34 9.19 -6.44 -1.33
N ILE A 35 9.16 -5.19 -0.85
CA ILE A 35 8.86 -4.84 0.54
C ILE A 35 7.35 -4.73 0.81
N PHE A 36 6.55 -4.55 -0.23
CA PHE A 36 5.09 -4.55 -0.16
C PHE A 36 4.52 -5.75 -0.91
N ASN A 37 3.57 -6.44 -0.30
CA ASN A 37 3.02 -7.69 -0.82
C ASN A 37 1.82 -7.51 -1.77
N GLY A 38 1.38 -6.26 -2.00
CA GLY A 38 0.23 -5.92 -2.86
C GLY A 38 -1.14 -6.22 -2.26
N LYS A 39 -1.22 -6.70 -1.01
CA LYS A 39 -2.44 -7.28 -0.43
C LYS A 39 -2.85 -6.65 0.88
N ASP A 40 -1.90 -6.47 1.79
CA ASP A 40 -2.16 -6.00 3.15
C ASP A 40 -0.88 -5.39 3.78
N LEU A 41 -1.03 -4.91 5.02
CA LEU A 41 0.05 -4.28 5.77
C LEU A 41 0.96 -5.29 6.48
N THR A 42 0.99 -6.56 6.08
CA THR A 42 1.93 -7.53 6.65
C THR A 42 3.36 -7.09 6.36
N GLY A 43 4.22 -7.07 7.39
CA GLY A 43 5.58 -6.56 7.30
C GLY A 43 5.70 -5.06 7.54
N TRP A 44 4.61 -4.41 7.98
CA TRP A 44 4.55 -3.00 8.33
C TRP A 44 3.92 -2.79 9.71
N HIS A 45 4.44 -1.82 10.44
CA HIS A 45 3.86 -1.31 11.68
C HIS A 45 3.68 0.21 11.63
N GLY A 46 2.84 0.73 12.53
CA GLY A 46 2.67 2.17 12.68
C GLY A 46 3.81 2.79 13.47
N MET A 47 4.32 3.93 13.00
CA MET A 47 5.27 4.76 13.75
C MET A 47 5.06 6.24 13.36
N PRO A 48 4.59 7.10 14.28
CA PRO A 48 4.49 8.54 14.00
C PRO A 48 5.89 9.16 13.97
N HIS A 49 5.97 10.49 13.79
CA HIS A 49 7.23 11.20 13.92
C HIS A 49 7.82 11.03 15.34
N PHE A 50 8.75 10.09 15.48
CA PHE A 50 9.33 9.65 16.76
C PHE A 50 10.81 9.28 16.59
N ASP A 51 11.64 9.55 17.60
CA ASP A 51 13.06 9.22 17.54
C ASP A 51 13.26 7.71 17.75
N PRO A 52 13.80 6.95 16.77
CA PRO A 52 14.02 5.52 16.92
C PRO A 52 15.00 5.18 18.06
N ARG A 53 15.89 6.11 18.44
CA ARG A 53 16.82 5.91 19.56
C ARG A 53 16.12 5.96 20.91
N ASP A 54 15.03 6.71 21.02
CA ASP A 54 14.21 6.70 22.23
C ASP A 54 13.34 5.45 22.29
N LEU A 55 12.87 4.96 21.13
CA LEU A 55 12.13 3.70 21.04
C LEU A 55 13.02 2.52 21.44
N ALA A 56 14.29 2.55 21.05
CA ALA A 56 15.29 1.55 21.40
C ALA A 56 15.62 1.50 22.91
N LYS A 57 15.41 2.61 23.65
CA LYS A 57 15.64 2.67 25.10
C LYS A 57 14.48 2.09 25.92
N MET A 58 13.31 1.91 25.32
CA MET A 58 12.14 1.34 26.01
C MET A 58 12.36 -0.14 26.36
N THR A 59 11.67 -0.61 27.39
CA THR A 59 11.57 -2.04 27.66
C THR A 59 10.88 -2.75 26.48
N PRO A 60 11.15 -4.04 26.24
CA PRO A 60 10.46 -4.80 25.20
C PRO A 60 8.93 -4.72 25.32
N GLU A 61 8.41 -4.75 26.55
CA GLU A 61 6.97 -4.69 26.84
C GLU A 61 6.38 -3.32 26.49
N ASP A 62 7.01 -2.24 26.95
CA ASP A 62 6.54 -0.87 26.67
C ASP A 62 6.61 -0.56 25.17
N ARG A 63 7.70 -0.98 24.51
CA ARG A 63 7.86 -0.83 23.07
C ARG A 63 6.78 -1.58 22.31
N ALA A 64 6.48 -2.83 22.68
CA ALA A 64 5.45 -3.62 22.03
C ALA A 64 4.06 -2.98 22.19
N LYS A 65 3.75 -2.48 23.38
CA LYS A 65 2.50 -1.74 23.63
C LYS A 65 2.43 -0.48 22.76
N GLN A 66 3.50 0.31 22.73
CA GLN A 66 3.57 1.54 21.95
C GLN A 66 3.39 1.30 20.45
N ILE A 67 4.10 0.30 19.89
CA ILE A 67 3.96 -0.10 18.48
C ILE A 67 2.54 -0.62 18.20
N THR A 68 1.91 -1.32 19.13
CA THR A 68 0.52 -1.78 18.98
C THR A 68 -0.45 -0.61 18.85
N GLU A 69 -0.31 0.41 19.70
CA GLU A 69 -1.12 1.63 19.66
C GLU A 69 -0.93 2.39 18.34
N TRP A 70 0.32 2.59 17.91
CA TRP A 70 0.62 3.26 16.63
C TRP A 70 0.16 2.45 15.42
N THR A 71 0.27 1.13 15.47
CA THR A 71 -0.20 0.25 14.38
C THR A 71 -1.72 0.26 14.28
N ALA A 72 -2.43 0.36 15.41
CA ALA A 72 -3.87 0.54 15.39
C ALA A 72 -4.26 1.88 14.73
N ASP A 73 -3.52 2.95 15.03
CA ASP A 73 -3.68 4.27 14.41
C ASP A 73 -3.40 4.24 12.89
N ALA A 74 -2.26 3.69 12.47
CA ALA A 74 -1.93 3.54 11.06
C ALA A 74 -3.00 2.74 10.30
N LYS A 75 -3.55 1.66 10.88
CA LYS A 75 -4.61 0.85 10.26
C LYS A 75 -5.94 1.56 10.08
N MET A 76 -6.17 2.69 10.76
CA MET A 76 -7.36 3.52 10.52
C MET A 76 -7.21 4.39 9.27
N HIS A 77 -5.97 4.66 8.83
CA HIS A 77 -5.65 5.68 7.83
C HIS A 77 -4.91 5.14 6.60
N TRP A 78 -4.36 3.92 6.68
CA TRP A 78 -3.73 3.23 5.56
C TRP A 78 -4.59 2.08 5.07
N THR A 79 -4.89 2.08 3.77
CA THR A 79 -5.61 1.02 3.07
C THR A 79 -4.77 0.45 1.93
N VAL A 80 -5.12 -0.76 1.49
CA VAL A 80 -4.62 -1.32 0.23
C VAL A 80 -5.75 -1.27 -0.79
N GLU A 81 -5.56 -0.48 -1.84
CA GLU A 81 -6.54 -0.28 -2.90
C GLU A 81 -5.85 -0.50 -4.25
N ASN A 82 -6.38 -1.41 -5.07
CA ASN A 82 -5.78 -1.77 -6.36
C ASN A 82 -4.29 -2.14 -6.27
N GLU A 83 -3.90 -2.86 -5.21
CA GLU A 83 -2.50 -3.23 -4.95
C GLU A 83 -1.56 -2.03 -4.70
N GLU A 84 -2.11 -0.87 -4.29
CA GLU A 84 -1.37 0.32 -3.89
C GLU A 84 -1.62 0.61 -2.40
N LEU A 85 -0.60 1.15 -1.72
CA LEU A 85 -0.77 1.72 -0.38
C LEU A 85 -1.37 3.12 -0.51
N VAL A 86 -2.53 3.34 0.11
CA VAL A 86 -3.25 4.62 0.10
C VAL A 86 -3.37 5.15 1.52
N ASN A 87 -3.03 6.43 1.70
CA ASN A 87 -3.21 7.14 2.96
C ASN A 87 -4.15 8.34 2.77
N ASP A 88 -4.98 8.60 3.77
CA ASP A 88 -5.97 9.68 3.77
C ASP A 88 -5.43 11.04 4.25
N GLY A 89 -4.13 11.14 4.54
CA GLY A 89 -3.46 12.32 5.08
C GLY A 89 -3.39 12.37 6.61
N HIS A 90 -3.79 11.29 7.29
CA HIS A 90 -3.81 11.23 8.75
C HIS A 90 -3.10 9.97 9.31
N GLY A 91 -3.00 9.94 10.63
CA GLY A 91 -2.47 8.82 11.40
C GLY A 91 -0.95 8.69 11.41
N ALA A 92 -0.49 7.65 12.09
CA ALA A 92 0.89 7.23 12.11
C ALA A 92 1.37 6.82 10.70
N TYR A 93 2.66 7.04 10.44
CA TYR A 93 3.30 6.58 9.22
C TYR A 93 3.44 5.05 9.24
N LEU A 94 3.65 4.45 8.08
CA LEU A 94 4.07 3.06 7.98
C LEU A 94 5.59 2.96 8.03
N ALA A 95 6.09 2.11 8.92
CA ALA A 95 7.48 1.69 8.99
C ALA A 95 7.56 0.19 8.69
N THR A 96 8.61 -0.23 7.98
CA THR A 96 8.84 -1.66 7.71
C THR A 96 9.22 -2.39 8.99
N ASP A 97 8.73 -3.61 9.17
CA ASP A 97 9.23 -4.53 10.22
C ASP A 97 10.66 -5.02 9.90
N GLY A 98 11.03 -5.00 8.62
CA GLY A 98 12.38 -5.29 8.15
C GLY A 98 13.32 -4.12 8.39
N GLU A 99 14.56 -4.45 8.77
CA GLU A 99 15.66 -3.50 8.93
C GLU A 99 16.61 -3.61 7.73
N TYR A 100 16.97 -2.46 7.15
CA TYR A 100 17.80 -2.38 5.95
C TYR A 100 19.00 -1.48 6.16
N THR A 101 20.14 -1.84 5.55
CA THR A 101 21.40 -1.11 5.73
C THR A 101 21.73 -0.26 4.51
N ASP A 102 22.60 -0.75 3.64
CA ASP A 102 22.88 -0.16 2.34
C ASP A 102 21.93 -0.80 1.33
N TYR A 103 21.09 0.01 0.68
CA TYR A 103 20.05 -0.49 -0.21
C TYR A 103 19.77 0.50 -1.35
N GLU A 104 19.25 -0.05 -2.43
CA GLU A 104 18.58 0.68 -3.49
C GLU A 104 17.07 0.51 -3.30
N LEU A 105 16.33 1.62 -3.29
CA LEU A 105 14.88 1.61 -3.12
C LEU A 105 14.23 2.03 -4.42
N PHE A 106 13.48 1.12 -5.03
CA PHE A 106 12.69 1.37 -6.24
C PHE A 106 11.21 1.47 -5.85
N ILE A 107 10.61 2.64 -6.06
CA ILE A 107 9.20 2.90 -5.75
C ILE A 107 8.59 3.81 -6.83
N ASP A 108 7.33 3.57 -7.12
CA ASP A 108 6.45 4.54 -7.77
C ASP A 108 5.54 5.15 -6.72
N TYR A 109 5.26 6.45 -6.83
CA TYR A 109 4.28 7.13 -5.99
C TYR A 109 3.37 8.01 -6.84
N LYS A 110 2.16 8.23 -6.34
CA LYS A 110 1.20 9.16 -6.91
C LYS A 110 0.79 10.15 -5.82
N THR A 111 0.81 11.44 -6.16
CA THR A 111 0.42 12.51 -5.25
C THR A 111 -0.93 13.11 -5.63
N VAL A 112 -1.52 13.87 -4.71
CA VAL A 112 -2.72 14.70 -4.91
C VAL A 112 -2.39 16.17 -4.65
N PRO A 113 -3.23 17.12 -5.10
CA PRO A 113 -2.95 18.54 -4.89
C PRO A 113 -2.67 18.88 -3.43
N LEU A 114 -1.62 19.68 -3.19
CA LEU A 114 -1.19 20.14 -1.86
C LEU A 114 -0.75 19.03 -0.89
N ALA A 115 -0.59 17.79 -1.34
CA ALA A 115 -0.15 16.70 -0.46
C ALA A 115 1.31 16.88 -0.03
N ASP A 116 1.56 16.60 1.24
CA ASP A 116 2.88 16.56 1.86
C ASP A 116 3.11 15.16 2.42
N SER A 117 4.11 14.48 1.87
CA SER A 117 4.49 13.11 2.22
C SER A 117 6.00 12.96 2.09
N GLY A 118 6.52 11.77 2.37
CA GLY A 118 7.92 11.49 2.11
C GLY A 118 8.33 10.11 2.56
N ILE A 119 9.53 9.73 2.13
CA ILE A 119 10.14 8.44 2.46
C ILE A 119 11.32 8.69 3.38
N TYR A 120 11.25 8.12 4.58
CA TYR A 120 12.33 8.22 5.56
C TYR A 120 13.30 7.06 5.37
N LEU A 121 14.53 7.36 4.96
CA LEU A 121 15.60 6.38 4.76
C LEU A 121 16.27 6.07 6.10
N LYS A 122 15.86 4.97 6.75
CA LYS A 122 16.31 4.59 8.11
C LYS A 122 15.94 5.63 9.17
N ALA A 123 14.68 6.07 9.17
CA ALA A 123 14.12 7.17 9.99
C ALA A 123 14.68 8.57 9.68
N ASN A 124 15.92 8.71 9.21
CA ASN A 124 16.49 9.97 8.73
C ASN A 124 17.69 9.71 7.79
N PRO A 125 17.77 10.37 6.61
CA PRO A 125 17.00 11.54 6.16
C PRO A 125 15.63 11.22 5.53
N GLN A 126 14.81 12.25 5.33
CA GLN A 126 13.57 12.19 4.54
C GLN A 126 13.85 12.58 3.08
N VAL A 127 13.35 11.78 2.14
CA VAL A 127 13.18 12.16 0.74
C VAL A 127 11.76 12.71 0.57
N GLN A 128 11.66 14.00 0.29
CA GLN A 128 10.38 14.71 0.29
C GLN A 128 9.53 14.39 -0.95
N ILE A 129 8.23 14.19 -0.73
CA ILE A 129 7.20 14.08 -1.78
C ILE A 129 6.18 15.17 -1.50
N TRP A 130 6.22 16.24 -2.27
CA TRP A 130 5.41 17.43 -1.99
C TRP A 130 4.91 18.07 -3.28
N ASP A 131 3.61 18.38 -3.32
CA ASP A 131 3.06 19.35 -4.25
C ASP A 131 3.01 20.75 -3.63
N ALA A 132 3.88 21.64 -4.10
CA ALA A 132 4.08 22.99 -3.56
C ALA A 132 3.29 24.08 -4.32
N THR A 133 2.31 23.70 -5.15
CA THR A 133 1.55 24.63 -6.00
C THR A 133 0.39 25.33 -5.31
#